data_AF-A0A914RG07-F1
#
_entry.id   AF-A0A914RG07-F1
#
_cell.length_a   1.000
_cell.length_b   1.000
_cell.length_c   1.000
_cell.angle_alpha   90.00
_cell.angle_beta   90.00
_cell.angle_gamma   90.00
#
_symmetry.space_group_name_H-M   'P 1'
#
loop_
_entity.id
_entity.type
_entity.pdbx_description
1 polymer ?
#
loop_
_entity_poly.entity_id
_entity_poly.type
_entity_poly.pdbx_seq_one_letter_code
_entity_poly.pdbx_strand_id
1 'polypeptide(L)'
;MADGDTSFSIDEKKLVSSLLMGSLLGNIAYCSDVVLSLLTRHITNAIQKRTAHLVFRQSGSVVEKLFSLWFSICLFEDIRGTLGSPLFLLYKALKCQIEKGPVDAITGNARYSLSEHKLLREPIDASPISPILVRALTSDTISQLKMKLLDAIYKNEPFSMRITAEQFDLEWRCPRRGSMLLSDDDGMLFKTNRKLNCISDYGITNNALLSMQPALSRTYAGSPYGTNFILFQARS
;
A
#
# COMPACT_ATOMS: atom_id res chain seq x y z
N MET A 1 7.88 -48.90 -1.37
CA MET A 1 6.99 -49.37 -0.28
C MET A 1 5.90 -48.34 0.00
N ALA A 2 6.17 -47.06 0.25
CA ALA A 2 5.11 -46.04 0.51
C ALA A 2 4.14 -45.70 -0.65
N ASP A 3 4.52 -45.89 -1.92
CA ASP A 3 3.61 -45.63 -3.06
C ASP A 3 2.74 -46.84 -3.47
N GLY A 4 3.01 -48.03 -2.89
CA GLY A 4 2.26 -49.25 -3.17
C GLY A 4 1.07 -49.48 -2.23
N ASP A 5 1.07 -48.84 -1.06
CA ASP A 5 0.02 -48.99 -0.05
C ASP A 5 -1.06 -47.93 -0.24
N THR A 6 -2.27 -48.37 -0.53
CA THR A 6 -3.48 -47.53 -0.67
C THR A 6 -3.95 -46.90 0.66
N SER A 7 -3.31 -47.21 1.79
CA SER A 7 -3.62 -46.63 3.10
C SER A 7 -3.02 -45.24 3.32
N PHE A 8 -1.97 -44.87 2.57
CA PHE A 8 -1.26 -43.60 2.78
C PHE A 8 -2.00 -42.41 2.17
N SER A 9 -2.38 -41.45 3.02
CA SER A 9 -3.01 -40.19 2.61
C SER A 9 -2.03 -39.27 1.83
N ILE A 10 -2.56 -38.36 1.02
CA ILE A 10 -1.79 -37.35 0.30
C ILE A 10 -0.97 -36.50 1.28
N ASP A 11 -1.51 -36.17 2.45
CA ASP A 11 -0.84 -35.33 3.44
C ASP A 11 0.26 -36.08 4.19
N GLU A 12 0.05 -37.35 4.53
CA GLU A 12 1.11 -38.22 5.09
C GLU A 12 2.27 -38.38 4.10
N LYS A 13 1.97 -38.55 2.81
CA LYS A 13 2.99 -38.55 1.75
C LYS A 13 3.76 -37.23 1.68
N LYS A 14 3.11 -36.07 1.88
CA LYS A 14 3.79 -34.77 1.94
C LYS A 14 4.71 -34.70 3.16
N LEU A 15 4.22 -35.12 4.32
CA LEU A 15 4.98 -35.12 5.57
C LEU A 15 6.25 -35.97 5.43
N VAL A 16 6.11 -37.22 4.98
CA VAL A 16 7.24 -38.13 4.75
C VAL A 16 8.24 -37.53 3.76
N SER A 17 7.76 -36.93 2.66
CA SER A 17 8.63 -36.29 1.68
C SER A 17 9.43 -35.14 2.27
N SER A 18 8.77 -34.28 3.07
CA SER A 18 9.42 -33.13 3.71
C SER A 18 10.44 -33.55 4.78
N LEU A 19 10.14 -34.57 5.59
CA LEU A 19 11.05 -35.10 6.60
C LEU A 19 12.26 -35.78 5.95
N LEU A 20 12.04 -36.58 4.91
CA LEU A 20 13.11 -37.24 4.17
C LEU A 20 14.01 -36.21 3.47
N MET A 21 13.43 -35.16 2.87
CA MET A 21 14.22 -34.09 2.29
C MET A 21 15.07 -33.37 3.34
N GLY A 22 14.47 -33.05 4.50
CA GLY A 22 15.18 -32.39 5.60
C GLY A 22 16.32 -33.23 6.17
N SER A 23 16.16 -34.55 6.30
CA SER A 23 17.21 -35.43 6.80
C SER A 23 18.35 -35.63 5.80
N LEU A 24 18.05 -35.61 4.50
CA LEU A 24 19.04 -35.76 3.43
C LEU A 24 19.76 -34.45 3.08
N LEU A 25 19.23 -33.29 3.51
CA LEU A 25 19.78 -31.98 3.17
C LEU A 25 21.23 -31.78 3.65
N GLY A 26 21.64 -32.48 4.72
CA GLY A 26 23.01 -32.44 5.24
C GLY A 26 24.08 -32.91 4.24
N ASN A 27 23.69 -33.68 3.21
CA ASN A 27 24.56 -34.04 2.10
C ASN A 27 23.77 -33.91 0.78
N ILE A 28 23.82 -32.71 0.18
CA ILE A 28 23.05 -32.39 -1.02
C ILE A 28 23.44 -33.22 -2.25
N ALA A 29 24.70 -33.68 -2.33
CA ALA A 29 25.15 -34.56 -3.41
C ALA A 29 24.42 -35.91 -3.34
N TYR A 30 24.44 -36.54 -2.16
CA TYR A 30 23.70 -37.77 -1.92
C TYR A 30 22.18 -37.59 -2.09
N CYS A 31 21.63 -36.47 -1.61
CA CYS A 31 20.23 -36.13 -1.80
C CYS A 31 19.85 -36.08 -3.29
N SER A 32 20.67 -35.44 -4.11
CA SER A 32 20.45 -35.32 -5.55
C SER A 32 20.47 -36.70 -6.24
N ASP A 33 21.42 -37.56 -5.87
CA ASP A 33 21.51 -38.93 -6.41
C ASP A 33 20.26 -39.75 -6.06
N VAL A 34 19.80 -39.68 -4.81
CA VAL A 34 18.58 -40.38 -4.36
C VAL A 34 17.36 -39.87 -5.11
N VAL A 35 17.17 -38.55 -5.20
CA VAL A 35 16.01 -37.94 -5.88
C VAL A 35 15.99 -38.29 -7.37
N LEU A 36 17.11 -38.14 -8.07
CA LEU A 36 17.22 -38.42 -9.51
C LEU A 36 17.07 -39.91 -9.82
N SER A 37 17.62 -40.79 -8.99
CA SER A 37 17.45 -42.25 -9.13
C SER A 37 15.99 -42.68 -8.94
N LEU A 38 15.34 -42.17 -7.88
CA LEU A 38 13.92 -42.44 -7.64
C LEU A 38 13.04 -41.89 -8.76
N LEU A 39 13.34 -40.69 -9.25
CA LEU A 39 12.60 -40.06 -10.34
C LEU A 39 12.75 -40.84 -11.65
N THR A 40 13.96 -41.26 -11.99
CA THR A 40 14.24 -42.08 -13.18
C THR A 40 13.44 -43.37 -13.14
N ARG A 41 13.40 -44.03 -11.98
CA ARG A 41 12.58 -45.24 -11.78
C ARG A 41 11.08 -44.95 -11.87
N HIS A 42 10.61 -43.83 -11.33
CA HIS A 42 9.21 -43.41 -11.42
C HIS A 42 8.77 -43.19 -12.89
N ILE A 43 9.58 -42.47 -13.66
CA ILE A 43 9.34 -42.23 -15.10
C ILE A 43 9.35 -43.55 -15.86
N THR A 44 10.34 -44.42 -15.62
CA THR A 44 10.44 -45.72 -16.30
C THR A 44 9.21 -46.59 -16.03
N ASN A 45 8.73 -46.64 -14.79
CA ASN A 45 7.51 -47.34 -14.41
C ASN A 45 6.27 -46.74 -15.08
N ALA A 46 6.18 -45.42 -15.21
CA ALA A 46 5.08 -44.74 -15.89
C ALA A 46 5.08 -45.03 -17.41
N ILE A 47 6.25 -45.12 -18.04
CA ILE A 47 6.39 -45.52 -19.44
C ILE A 47 5.90 -46.95 -19.63
N GLN A 48 6.32 -47.89 -18.77
CA GLN A 48 5.87 -49.29 -18.82
C GLN A 48 4.35 -49.42 -18.66
N LYS A 49 3.75 -48.60 -17.79
CA LYS A 49 2.29 -48.54 -17.56
C LYS A 49 1.52 -47.73 -18.61
N ARG A 50 2.20 -47.17 -19.62
CA ARG A 50 1.63 -46.26 -20.64
C ARG A 50 0.95 -45.00 -20.07
N THR A 51 1.38 -44.56 -18.89
CA THR A 51 0.87 -43.37 -18.18
C THR A 51 1.88 -42.22 -18.13
N ALA A 52 2.93 -42.24 -18.96
CA ALA A 52 4.00 -41.24 -18.95
C ALA A 52 3.50 -39.79 -19.10
N HIS A 53 2.44 -39.56 -19.87
CA HIS A 53 1.82 -38.24 -20.06
C HIS A 53 1.09 -37.71 -18.81
N LEU A 54 0.92 -38.54 -17.77
CA LEU A 54 0.28 -38.17 -16.50
C LEU A 54 1.29 -37.88 -15.39
N VAL A 55 2.58 -38.17 -15.61
CA VAL A 55 3.64 -37.89 -14.63
C VAL A 55 3.69 -36.38 -14.37
N PHE A 56 3.80 -35.98 -13.10
CA PHE A 56 3.74 -34.59 -12.63
C PHE A 56 2.39 -33.86 -12.79
N ARG A 57 1.33 -34.50 -13.29
CA ARG A 57 0.03 -33.81 -13.48
C ARG A 57 -0.72 -33.53 -12.18
N GLN A 58 -0.66 -34.45 -11.21
CA GLN A 58 -1.42 -34.37 -9.96
C GLN A 58 -0.55 -34.43 -8.70
N SER A 59 0.78 -34.53 -8.83
CA SER A 59 1.75 -34.59 -7.72
C SER A 59 1.34 -35.53 -6.58
N GLY A 60 0.91 -36.74 -6.95
CA GLY A 60 0.35 -37.72 -6.02
C GLY A 60 1.40 -38.64 -5.38
N SER A 61 2.54 -38.82 -6.05
CA SER A 61 3.63 -39.70 -5.59
C SER A 61 4.56 -38.98 -4.60
N VAL A 62 5.12 -39.76 -3.67
CA VAL A 62 6.21 -39.31 -2.79
C VAL A 62 7.41 -38.84 -3.61
N VAL A 63 7.73 -39.51 -4.73
CA VAL A 63 8.86 -39.16 -5.60
C VAL A 63 8.69 -37.79 -6.23
N GLU A 64 7.48 -37.48 -6.73
CA GLU A 64 7.17 -36.17 -7.35
C GLU A 64 7.28 -35.03 -6.32
N LYS A 65 6.87 -35.29 -5.06
CA LYS A 65 7.01 -34.33 -3.96
C LYS A 65 8.46 -34.12 -3.54
N LEU A 66 9.25 -35.19 -3.44
CA LEU A 66 10.69 -35.11 -3.17
C LEU A 66 11.40 -34.30 -4.26
N PHE A 67 11.10 -34.57 -5.53
CA PHE A 67 11.63 -33.79 -6.63
C PHE A 67 11.25 -32.32 -6.54
N SER A 68 9.98 -31.99 -6.27
CA SER A 68 9.53 -30.60 -6.14
C SER A 68 10.25 -29.84 -5.02
N LEU A 69 10.50 -30.49 -3.88
CA LEU A 69 11.25 -29.91 -2.76
C LEU A 69 12.72 -29.71 -3.12
N TRP A 70 13.38 -30.73 -3.70
CA TRP A 70 14.76 -30.64 -4.16
C TRP A 70 14.94 -29.53 -5.20
N PHE A 71 14.05 -29.47 -6.19
CA PHE A 71 14.06 -28.44 -7.22
C PHE A 71 13.87 -27.05 -6.64
N SER A 72 13.00 -26.90 -5.63
CA SER A 72 12.83 -25.63 -4.91
C SER A 72 14.11 -25.19 -4.19
N ILE A 73 14.86 -26.12 -3.61
CA ILE A 73 16.16 -25.84 -2.97
C ILE A 73 17.19 -25.41 -4.03
N CYS A 74 17.27 -26.12 -5.16
CA CYS A 74 18.18 -25.76 -6.25
C CYS A 74 17.87 -24.37 -6.83
N LEU A 75 16.59 -24.03 -7.00
CA LEU A 75 16.16 -22.73 -7.52
C LEU A 75 16.30 -21.58 -6.51
N PHE A 76 16.56 -21.87 -5.24
CA PHE A 76 16.57 -20.83 -4.20
C PHE A 76 17.59 -19.73 -4.49
N GLU A 77 18.80 -20.09 -4.91
CA GLU A 77 19.85 -19.11 -5.24
C GLU A 77 19.50 -18.29 -6.50
N ASP A 78 18.86 -18.89 -7.51
CA ASP A 78 18.39 -18.17 -8.69
C ASP A 78 17.27 -17.18 -8.35
N ILE A 79 16.34 -17.58 -7.48
CA ILE A 79 15.28 -16.72 -6.98
C ILE A 79 15.87 -15.60 -6.13
N ARG A 80 16.82 -15.90 -5.25
CA ARG A 80 17.45 -14.90 -4.40
C ARG A 80 18.30 -13.91 -5.20
N GLY A 81 19.01 -14.38 -6.22
CA GLY A 81 19.95 -13.57 -7.01
C GLY A 81 19.28 -12.79 -8.14
N THR A 82 18.52 -13.47 -9.00
CA THR A 82 18.11 -12.92 -10.31
C THR A 82 16.60 -12.74 -10.41
N LEU A 83 15.80 -13.74 -10.02
CA LEU A 83 14.36 -13.76 -10.30
C LEU A 83 13.51 -13.07 -9.22
N GLY A 84 14.05 -12.88 -8.01
CA GLY A 84 13.32 -12.33 -6.87
C GLY A 84 12.93 -10.87 -7.05
N SER A 85 13.83 -10.04 -7.60
CA SER A 85 13.57 -8.63 -7.87
C SER A 85 12.42 -8.40 -8.86
N PRO A 86 12.40 -9.00 -10.07
CA PRO A 86 11.28 -8.82 -11.00
C PRO A 86 9.96 -9.38 -10.46
N LEU A 87 9.98 -10.51 -9.73
CA LEU A 87 8.79 -11.05 -9.08
C LEU A 87 8.24 -10.10 -8.00
N PHE A 88 9.13 -9.52 -7.19
CA PHE A 88 8.74 -8.54 -6.18
C PHE A 88 8.22 -7.25 -6.79
N LEU A 89 8.83 -6.77 -7.88
CA LEU A 89 8.36 -5.61 -8.63
C LEU A 89 6.98 -5.85 -9.23
N LEU A 90 6.73 -7.03 -9.81
CA LEU A 90 5.42 -7.41 -10.30
C LEU A 90 4.38 -7.41 -9.17
N TYR A 91 4.71 -8.02 -8.02
CA TYR A 91 3.85 -7.98 -6.84
C TYR A 91 3.53 -6.55 -6.40
N LYS A 92 4.54 -5.68 -6.32
CA LYS A 92 4.38 -4.27 -5.95
C LYS A 92 3.53 -3.50 -6.95
N ALA A 93 3.74 -3.74 -8.25
CA ALA A 93 2.96 -3.11 -9.30
C ALA A 93 1.48 -3.52 -9.24
N LEU A 94 1.20 -4.81 -9.05
CA LEU A 94 -0.16 -5.32 -8.87
C LEU A 94 -0.82 -4.75 -7.63
N LYS A 95 -0.11 -4.75 -6.49
CA LYS A 95 -0.60 -4.18 -5.23
C LYS A 95 -0.96 -2.70 -5.40
N CYS A 96 -0.04 -1.90 -5.96
CA CYS A 96 -0.27 -0.48 -6.21
C CYS A 96 -1.45 -0.26 -7.16
N GLN A 97 -1.61 -1.09 -8.20
CA GLN A 97 -2.71 -0.97 -9.14
C GLN A 97 -4.07 -1.26 -8.47
N ILE A 98 -4.13 -2.26 -7.60
CA ILE A 98 -5.33 -2.60 -6.83
C ILE A 98 -5.70 -1.46 -5.85
N GLU A 99 -4.70 -0.95 -5.12
CA GLU A 99 -4.88 0.08 -4.08
C GLU A 99 -5.21 1.49 -4.62
N LYS A 100 -5.11 1.71 -5.94
CA LYS A 100 -5.56 2.98 -6.55
C LYS A 100 -7.08 3.19 -6.50
N GLY A 101 -7.85 2.12 -6.32
CA GLY A 101 -9.30 2.15 -6.32
C GLY A 101 -9.87 1.58 -5.02
N PRO A 102 -11.20 1.68 -4.83
CA PRO A 102 -11.85 1.07 -3.68
C PRO A 102 -11.67 -0.45 -3.68
N VAL A 103 -11.36 -0.97 -2.49
CA VAL A 103 -11.25 -2.40 -2.20
C VAL A 103 -12.17 -2.71 -1.02
N ASP A 104 -13.07 -3.66 -1.21
CA ASP A 104 -13.95 -4.13 -0.14
C ASP A 104 -13.14 -4.97 0.87
N ALA A 105 -13.16 -4.54 2.13
CA ALA A 105 -12.42 -5.19 3.22
C ALA A 105 -12.97 -6.58 3.59
N ILE A 106 -14.25 -6.88 3.32
CA ILE A 106 -14.88 -8.16 3.68
C ILE A 106 -14.70 -9.19 2.56
N THR A 107 -15.07 -8.83 1.33
CA THR A 107 -15.01 -9.77 0.20
C THR A 107 -13.63 -9.82 -0.49
N GLY A 108 -12.83 -8.76 -0.30
CA GLY A 108 -11.56 -8.55 -1.02
C GLY A 108 -11.75 -8.17 -2.49
N ASN A 109 -12.96 -7.78 -2.90
CA ASN A 109 -13.22 -7.35 -4.28
C ASN A 109 -12.66 -5.94 -4.50
N ALA A 110 -12.02 -5.73 -5.64
CA ALA A 110 -11.33 -4.48 -5.97
C ALA A 110 -11.87 -3.89 -7.26
N ARG A 111 -11.89 -2.55 -7.34
CA ARG A 111 -12.24 -1.86 -8.58
C ARG A 111 -11.27 -2.15 -9.72
N TYR A 112 -9.99 -2.26 -9.39
CA TYR A 112 -8.91 -2.61 -10.32
C TYR A 112 -8.45 -4.05 -10.03
N SER A 113 -9.20 -5.03 -10.51
CA SER A 113 -8.88 -6.45 -10.40
C SER A 113 -8.55 -7.05 -11.77
N LEU A 114 -7.55 -7.93 -11.83
CA LEU A 114 -7.29 -8.77 -13.00
C LEU A 114 -8.25 -9.97 -13.10
N SER A 115 -8.86 -10.36 -11.99
CA SER A 115 -9.84 -11.44 -11.93
C SER A 115 -11.25 -10.89 -11.99
N GLU A 116 -12.05 -11.36 -12.94
CA GLU A 116 -13.44 -10.97 -13.12
C GLU A 116 -14.29 -11.28 -11.88
N HIS A 117 -14.03 -12.43 -11.24
CA HIS A 117 -14.74 -12.85 -10.02
C HIS A 117 -14.43 -11.98 -8.79
N LYS A 118 -13.35 -11.21 -8.84
CA LYS A 118 -12.93 -10.28 -7.78
C LYS A 118 -13.14 -8.81 -8.15
N LEU A 119 -13.87 -8.54 -9.23
CA LEU A 119 -14.13 -7.18 -9.69
C LEU A 119 -15.26 -6.54 -8.90
N LEU A 120 -15.01 -5.37 -8.33
CA LEU A 120 -16.03 -4.57 -7.66
C LEU A 120 -16.90 -3.84 -8.70
N ARG A 121 -18.14 -4.31 -8.85
CA ARG A 121 -19.11 -3.82 -9.85
C ARG A 121 -19.94 -2.64 -9.36
N GLU A 122 -20.07 -2.49 -8.05
CA GLU A 122 -20.86 -1.43 -7.44
C GLU A 122 -20.26 -0.05 -7.77
N PRO A 123 -21.08 0.94 -8.14
CA PRO A 123 -20.64 2.31 -8.30
C PRO A 123 -20.36 2.89 -6.90
N ILE A 124 -19.07 3.07 -6.58
CA ILE A 124 -18.63 3.72 -5.34
C ILE A 124 -17.98 5.04 -5.73
N ASP A 125 -18.53 6.15 -5.21
CA ASP A 125 -17.94 7.48 -5.34
C ASP A 125 -16.74 7.61 -4.39
N ALA A 126 -15.60 7.04 -4.80
CA ALA A 126 -14.34 7.19 -4.08
C ALA A 126 -13.58 8.39 -4.63
N SER A 127 -13.60 9.51 -3.91
CA SER A 127 -12.68 10.62 -4.18
C SER A 127 -11.38 10.41 -3.41
N PRO A 128 -10.20 10.53 -4.06
CA PRO A 128 -8.93 10.40 -3.35
C PRO A 128 -8.80 11.54 -2.34
N ILE A 129 -8.61 11.19 -1.06
CA ILE A 129 -8.28 12.16 0.00
C ILE A 129 -6.80 12.51 -0.16
N SER A 130 -6.50 13.39 -1.11
CA SER A 130 -5.18 13.96 -1.28
C SER A 130 -5.11 15.33 -0.58
N PRO A 131 -4.00 15.64 0.13
CA PRO A 131 -3.83 16.97 0.69
C PRO A 131 -3.86 18.01 -0.43
N ILE A 132 -4.56 19.11 -0.19
CA ILE A 132 -4.70 20.17 -1.18
C ILE A 132 -3.36 20.92 -1.25
N LEU A 133 -2.77 21.01 -2.44
CA LEU A 133 -1.55 21.77 -2.67
C LEU A 133 -1.92 23.23 -2.94
N VAL A 134 -1.51 24.12 -2.06
CA VAL A 134 -1.73 25.57 -2.22
C VAL A 134 -0.40 26.26 -2.49
N ARG A 135 -0.38 27.06 -3.56
CA ARG A 135 0.77 27.93 -3.88
C ARG A 135 0.58 29.28 -3.20
N ALA A 136 1.55 29.66 -2.38
CA ALA A 136 1.56 30.91 -1.64
C ALA A 136 2.96 31.56 -1.69
N LEU A 137 3.01 32.86 -1.46
CA LEU A 137 4.23 33.64 -1.33
C LEU A 137 4.55 33.81 0.15
N THR A 138 5.82 33.84 0.50
CA THR A 138 6.27 34.06 1.89
C THR A 138 5.79 35.40 2.45
N SER A 139 5.53 36.38 1.58
CA SER A 139 4.97 37.70 1.92
C SER A 139 3.45 37.74 2.00
N ASP A 140 2.73 36.66 1.67
CA ASP A 140 1.27 36.64 1.80
C ASP A 140 0.87 36.76 3.28
N THR A 141 -0.20 37.50 3.57
CA THR A 141 -0.84 37.48 4.88
C THR A 141 -1.59 36.17 5.11
N ILE A 142 -1.97 35.88 6.35
CA ILE A 142 -2.75 34.68 6.68
C ILE A 142 -4.14 34.75 6.03
N SER A 143 -4.79 35.91 5.95
CA SER A 143 -6.07 36.03 5.21
C SER A 143 -5.91 35.77 3.71
N GLN A 144 -4.83 36.26 3.08
CA GLN A 144 -4.53 35.96 1.67
C GLN A 144 -4.29 34.46 1.45
N LEU A 145 -3.63 33.82 2.41
CA LEU A 145 -3.43 32.37 2.41
C LEU A 145 -4.75 31.61 2.49
N LYS A 146 -5.64 32.03 3.41
CA LYS A 146 -7.00 31.48 3.55
C LYS A 146 -7.79 31.63 2.24
N MET A 147 -7.71 32.76 1.56
CA MET A 147 -8.37 32.97 0.27
C MET A 147 -7.84 32.04 -0.83
N LYS A 148 -6.51 31.94 -0.98
CA LYS A 148 -5.89 31.03 -1.97
C LYS A 148 -6.25 29.56 -1.71
N LEU A 149 -6.40 29.19 -0.44
CA LEU A 149 -6.89 27.87 -0.05
C LEU A 149 -8.35 27.66 -0.48
N LEU A 150 -9.23 28.63 -0.23
CA LEU A 150 -10.63 28.54 -0.66
C LEU A 150 -10.76 28.42 -2.18
N ASP A 151 -9.92 29.11 -2.94
CA ASP A 151 -9.89 28.97 -4.40
C ASP A 151 -9.42 27.58 -4.85
N ALA A 152 -8.54 26.93 -4.07
CA ALA A 152 -8.11 25.57 -4.34
C ALA A 152 -9.18 24.52 -3.97
N ILE A 153 -9.88 24.70 -2.84
CA ILE A 153 -10.96 23.81 -2.37
C ILE A 153 -12.19 23.93 -3.28
N TYR A 154 -12.63 25.16 -3.56
CA TYR A 154 -13.92 25.46 -4.19
C TYR A 154 -13.80 25.84 -5.66
N LYS A 155 -12.79 25.32 -6.37
CA LYS A 155 -12.48 25.71 -7.76
C LYS A 155 -13.67 25.64 -8.72
N ASN A 156 -14.62 24.72 -8.47
CA ASN A 156 -15.79 24.49 -9.31
C ASN A 156 -17.12 24.98 -8.70
N GLU A 157 -17.09 25.65 -7.54
CA GLU A 157 -18.28 26.11 -6.84
C GLU A 157 -18.45 27.65 -6.97
N PRO A 158 -19.69 28.17 -7.07
CA PRO A 158 -19.94 29.61 -7.11
C PRO A 158 -19.56 30.28 -5.79
N PHE A 159 -19.09 31.53 -5.85
CA PHE A 159 -18.58 32.27 -4.68
C PHE A 159 -19.60 32.34 -3.52
N SER A 160 -20.90 32.42 -3.82
CA SER A 160 -21.99 32.49 -2.82
C SER A 160 -22.18 31.23 -1.97
N MET A 161 -21.68 30.07 -2.42
CA MET A 161 -21.76 28.80 -1.69
C MET A 161 -20.47 28.47 -0.92
N ARG A 162 -19.46 29.34 -1.00
CA ARG A 162 -18.17 29.14 -0.33
C ARG A 162 -18.24 29.71 1.09
N ILE A 163 -17.56 29.04 2.00
CA ILE A 163 -17.26 29.59 3.33
C ILE A 163 -16.32 30.81 3.19
N THR A 164 -16.41 31.74 4.14
CA THR A 164 -15.53 32.93 4.16
C THR A 164 -14.27 32.68 4.99
N ALA A 165 -13.21 33.47 4.75
CA ALA A 165 -11.93 33.37 5.46
C ALA A 165 -12.03 33.63 6.99
N GLU A 166 -13.17 34.15 7.46
CA GLU A 166 -13.46 34.39 8.88
C GLU A 166 -14.06 33.18 9.59
N GLN A 167 -14.63 32.22 8.84
CA GLN A 167 -15.33 31.05 9.41
C GLN A 167 -14.38 29.94 9.87
N PHE A 168 -13.10 30.04 9.52
CA PHE A 168 -12.09 29.04 9.85
C PHE A 168 -10.73 29.68 10.11
N ASP A 169 -9.91 28.96 10.87
CA ASP A 169 -8.53 29.29 11.16
C ASP A 169 -7.57 28.23 10.60
N LEU A 170 -6.32 28.64 10.44
CA LEU A 170 -5.27 27.76 9.99
C LEU A 170 -4.41 27.37 11.19
N GLU A 171 -4.27 26.08 11.42
CA GLU A 171 -3.38 25.50 12.42
C GLU A 171 -2.15 24.91 11.72
N TRP A 172 -0.97 25.46 12.04
CA TRP A 172 0.30 24.88 11.65
C TRP A 172 0.80 23.93 12.73
N ARG A 173 1.07 22.66 12.39
CA ARG A 173 1.74 21.72 13.29
C ARG A 173 3.24 21.76 13.08
N CYS A 174 3.93 22.50 13.94
CA CYS A 174 5.38 22.56 13.92
C CYS A 174 5.98 21.34 14.66
N PRO A 175 6.90 20.58 14.05
CA PRO A 175 7.54 19.44 14.71
C PRO A 175 8.30 19.79 16.00
N ARG A 176 8.74 21.05 16.14
CA ARG A 176 9.58 21.52 17.26
C ARG A 176 8.81 22.32 18.31
N ARG A 177 7.67 22.92 17.96
CA ARG A 177 6.93 23.87 18.83
C ARG A 177 5.49 23.45 19.12
N GLY A 178 5.03 22.30 18.61
CA GLY A 178 3.64 21.88 18.73
C GLY A 178 2.73 22.56 17.71
N SER A 179 1.43 22.57 17.96
CA SER A 179 0.46 23.24 17.09
C SER A 179 0.36 24.73 17.39
N MET A 180 0.19 25.53 16.33
CA MET A 180 0.09 26.98 16.39
C MET A 180 -1.03 27.47 15.47
N LEU A 181 -1.94 28.28 16.01
CA LEU A 181 -2.96 28.98 15.23
C LEU A 181 -2.33 30.18 14.51
N LEU A 182 -2.67 30.37 13.25
CA LEU A 182 -2.20 31.49 12.44
C LEU A 182 -3.27 32.59 12.36
N SER A 183 -2.87 33.83 12.58
CA SER A 183 -3.74 35.01 12.52
C SER A 183 -3.00 36.20 11.91
N ASP A 184 -3.73 37.12 11.30
CA ASP A 184 -3.14 38.33 10.71
C ASP A 184 -2.65 39.33 11.77
N ASP A 185 -3.23 39.31 12.98
CA ASP A 185 -2.84 40.13 14.13
C ASP A 185 -2.73 39.23 15.38
N ASP A 186 -1.79 39.56 16.25
CA ASP A 186 -1.54 38.89 17.54
C ASP A 186 -2.39 39.49 18.68
N GLY A 187 -3.30 40.42 18.37
CA GLY A 187 -4.27 40.97 19.32
C GLY A 187 -3.70 41.95 20.33
N MET A 188 -2.44 42.39 20.18
CA MET A 188 -1.85 43.42 21.06
C MET A 188 -2.40 44.81 20.75
N LEU A 189 -3.39 45.25 21.53
CA LEU A 189 -4.19 46.45 21.34
C LEU A 189 -3.42 47.80 21.32
N PHE A 190 -2.11 47.83 21.60
CA PHE A 190 -1.37 49.06 21.95
C PHE A 190 -0.29 49.55 20.98
N LYS A 191 -0.17 49.00 19.75
CA LYS A 191 0.75 49.54 18.72
C LYS A 191 0.01 50.37 17.68
N THR A 192 0.49 51.59 17.44
CA THR A 192 -0.05 52.58 16.49
C THR A 192 0.26 52.27 15.02
N ASN A 193 1.31 51.48 14.75
CA ASN A 193 1.62 50.90 13.44
C ASN A 193 1.74 49.37 13.58
N ARG A 194 0.70 48.64 13.17
CA ARG A 194 0.70 47.16 13.17
C ARG A 194 0.98 46.65 11.77
N LYS A 195 2.04 45.87 11.64
CA LYS A 195 2.31 45.06 10.45
C LYS A 195 1.47 43.79 10.56
N LEU A 196 0.75 43.43 9.49
CA LEU A 196 0.05 42.14 9.42
C LEU A 196 1.07 41.00 9.36
N ASN A 197 0.76 39.90 10.03
CA ASN A 197 1.61 38.72 10.01
C ASN A 197 1.58 38.06 8.63
N CYS A 198 2.76 37.80 8.09
CA CYS A 198 2.94 37.06 6.84
C CYS A 198 3.36 35.60 7.11
N ILE A 199 3.27 34.75 6.10
CA ILE A 199 3.74 33.34 6.17
C ILE A 199 5.19 33.24 6.66
N SER A 200 6.05 34.15 6.20
CA SER A 200 7.46 34.22 6.63
C SER A 200 7.64 34.48 8.12
N ASP A 201 6.72 35.24 8.74
CA ASP A 201 6.83 35.67 10.13
C ASP A 201 6.64 34.48 11.09
N TYR A 202 5.94 33.42 10.64
CA TYR A 202 5.78 32.15 11.35
C TYR A 202 6.90 31.13 11.07
N GLY A 203 7.80 31.40 10.12
CA GLY A 203 8.84 30.46 9.72
C GLY A 203 8.31 29.20 9.02
N ILE A 204 7.16 29.31 8.34
CA ILE A 204 6.56 28.20 7.59
C ILE A 204 7.41 27.93 6.35
N THR A 205 7.90 26.70 6.23
CA THR A 205 8.75 26.27 5.12
C THR A 205 7.94 25.61 4.00
N ASN A 206 8.62 25.35 2.88
CA ASN A 206 8.08 24.49 1.83
C ASN A 206 7.67 23.11 2.37
N ASN A 207 6.60 22.61 1.78
CA ASN A 207 5.80 21.43 2.09
C ASN A 207 5.31 21.36 3.54
N ALA A 208 5.09 22.52 4.18
CA ALA A 208 4.48 22.55 5.50
C ALA A 208 3.04 22.04 5.47
N LEU A 209 2.70 21.23 6.49
CA LEU A 209 1.35 20.72 6.70
C LEU A 209 0.55 21.69 7.57
N LEU A 210 -0.55 22.17 6.99
CA LEU A 210 -1.49 23.08 7.63
C LEU A 210 -2.86 22.40 7.70
N SER A 211 -3.55 22.60 8.82
CA SER A 211 -4.88 22.07 9.08
C SER A 211 -5.88 23.22 9.13
N MET A 212 -7.00 23.06 8.47
CA MET A 212 -8.13 23.96 8.62
C MET A 212 -8.90 23.60 9.90
N GLN A 213 -9.17 24.57 10.76
CA GLN A 213 -9.91 24.42 12.01
C GLN A 213 -11.13 25.37 12.01
N PRO A 214 -12.30 24.98 12.51
CA PRO A 214 -13.42 25.90 12.70
C PRO A 214 -13.02 27.04 13.64
N ALA A 215 -13.37 28.29 13.30
CA ALA A 215 -13.09 29.44 14.16
C ALA A 215 -13.91 29.34 15.46
N LEU A 216 -13.26 28.97 16.58
CA LEU A 216 -13.89 28.80 17.89
C LEU A 216 -14.17 30.16 18.54
N SER A 217 -15.08 30.95 17.97
CA SER A 217 -16.03 31.85 18.67
C SER A 217 -16.77 32.76 17.69
N ARG A 218 -17.79 32.22 17.00
CA ARG A 218 -19.10 32.85 16.75
C ARG A 218 -20.03 31.82 16.10
N THR A 219 -20.83 31.18 16.96
CA THR A 219 -22.07 30.43 16.67
C THR A 219 -21.98 28.98 16.13
N TYR A 220 -22.34 28.06 17.05
CA TYR A 220 -23.16 26.84 16.94
C TYR A 220 -23.12 25.91 15.71
N ALA A 221 -22.83 24.65 16.06
CA ALA A 221 -23.49 23.41 15.62
C ALA A 221 -23.48 23.03 14.12
N GLY A 222 -22.75 21.94 13.84
CA GLY A 222 -23.10 21.00 12.78
C GLY A 222 -22.44 21.26 11.43
N SER A 223 -21.23 20.74 11.24
CA SER A 223 -20.77 20.44 9.88
C SER A 223 -19.78 19.26 9.90
N PRO A 224 -20.07 18.13 9.22
CA PRO A 224 -19.31 16.89 9.31
C PRO A 224 -18.17 16.83 8.28
N TYR A 225 -17.53 17.95 7.96
CA TYR A 225 -16.44 17.96 6.99
C TYR A 225 -15.10 17.82 7.69
N GLY A 226 -14.48 16.67 7.42
CA GLY A 226 -13.26 16.20 8.02
C GLY A 226 -12.09 17.17 7.88
N THR A 227 -11.12 16.94 8.76
CA THR A 227 -9.84 17.64 8.85
C THR A 227 -9.07 17.52 7.54
N ASN A 228 -9.21 18.52 6.65
CA ASN A 228 -8.44 18.57 5.42
C ASN A 228 -7.01 19.05 5.73
N PHE A 229 -6.04 18.23 5.35
CA PHE A 229 -4.62 18.56 5.46
C PHE A 229 -4.15 19.27 4.17
N ILE A 230 -3.34 20.30 4.31
CA ILE A 230 -2.86 21.14 3.21
C ILE A 230 -1.34 21.06 3.18
N LEU A 231 -0.76 20.81 2.00
CA LEU A 231 0.68 20.91 1.76
C LEU A 231 0.97 22.24 1.04
N PHE A 232 1.98 22.98 1.51
CA PHE A 232 2.36 24.26 0.92
C PHE A 232 3.64 24.19 0.12
N GLN A 233 3.67 24.53 -1.16
CA GLN A 233 4.94 24.69 -1.89
C GLN A 233 5.17 26.17 -2.16
N ALA A 234 6.04 26.83 -1.37
CA ALA A 234 6.50 28.17 -1.68
C ALA A 234 7.68 28.10 -2.67
N ARG A 235 7.77 29.10 -3.54
CA ARG A 235 8.89 29.26 -4.47
C ARG A 235 9.88 30.23 -3.83
N SER A 236 11.16 29.85 -3.82
CA SER A 236 12.29 30.75 -3.52
C SER A 236 12.42 31.82 -4.59
#